data_AF-A0A5P1FPD8-F1
#
_entry.id   AF-A0A5P1FPD8-F1
#
_cell.length_a   1.000
_cell.length_b   1.000
_cell.length_c   1.000
_cell.angle_alpha   90.00
_cell.angle_beta   90.00
_cell.angle_gamma   90.00
#
_symmetry.space_group_name_H-M   'P 1'
#
loop_
_entity.id
_entity.type
_entity.pdbx_description
1 polymer ?
#
loop_
_entity_poly.entity_id
_entity_poly.type
_entity_poly.pdbx_seq_one_letter_code
_entity_poly.pdbx_strand_id
1 'polypeptide(L)' 'MYSSVVSLLTDSGDTKDDLRLPTDDNLLTQIKDGFAEGKDLIVSVMSAMGEEQICGLKDIGPK' A
#
# COMPACT_ATOMS: atom_id res chain seq x y z
N MET A 1 15.92 5.69 -12.72
CA MET A 1 14.48 5.48 -12.96
C MET A 1 13.95 4.74 -11.73
N TYR A 2 13.66 5.46 -10.65
CA TYR A 2 13.03 4.86 -9.47
C TYR A 2 11.53 4.83 -9.77
N SER A 3 11.04 3.67 -10.23
CA SER A 3 9.62 3.42 -10.31
C SER A 3 9.16 3.17 -8.87
N SER A 4 8.52 4.16 -8.26
CA SER A 4 8.02 4.08 -6.89
C SER A 4 6.81 3.14 -6.84
N VAL A 5 7.10 1.84 -6.83
CA VAL A 5 6.12 0.74 -6.72
C VAL A 5 5.97 0.34 -5.26
N VAL A 6 4.79 -0.13 -4.90
CA VAL A 6 4.51 -0.67 -3.56
C VAL A 6 4.49 -2.19 -3.67
N SER A 7 5.41 -2.84 -2.95
CA SER A 7 5.42 -4.29 -2.79
C SER A 7 4.46 -4.67 -1.67
N LEU A 8 3.30 -5.21 -2.03
CA LEU A 8 2.32 -5.68 -1.06
C LEU A 8 2.37 -7.20 -0.95
N LEU A 9 2.45 -7.72 0.27
CA LEU A 9 2.31 -9.15 0.52
C LEU A 9 0.81 -9.51 0.47
N THR A 10 0.45 -10.43 -0.42
CA THR A 10 -0.90 -11.00 -0.47
C THR A 10 -1.03 -12.17 0.51
N ASP A 11 -2.25 -12.55 0.89
CA ASP A 11 -2.49 -13.66 1.83
C ASP A 11 -2.03 -15.03 1.28
N SER A 12 -1.99 -15.15 -0.05
CA SER A 12 -1.42 -16.30 -0.76
C SER A 12 0.10 -16.44 -0.59
N GLY A 13 0.78 -15.41 -0.05
CA GLY A 13 2.24 -15.36 0.05
C GLY A 13 2.94 -14.79 -1.18
N ASP A 14 2.19 -14.35 -2.20
CA ASP A 14 2.73 -13.67 -3.38
C ASP A 14 2.97 -12.19 -3.09
N THR A 15 4.05 -11.63 -3.65
CA THR A 15 4.31 -10.19 -3.63
C THR A 15 3.66 -9.54 -4.84
N LYS A 16 2.79 -8.57 -4.60
CA LYS A 16 2.20 -7.75 -5.65
C LYS A 16 2.97 -6.44 -5.74
N ASP A 17 3.84 -6.34 -6.75
CA ASP A 17 4.73 -5.20 -7.00
C ASP A 17 4.21 -4.24 -8.08
N ASP A 18 3.08 -4.56 -8.72
CA ASP A 18 2.54 -3.78 -9.84
C ASP A 18 1.74 -2.54 -9.41
N LEU A 19 1.58 -2.32 -8.10
CA LEU A 19 0.78 -1.22 -7.57
C LEU A 19 1.58 0.08 -7.49
N ARG A 20 0.97 1.12 -8.07
CA ARG A 20 1.47 2.49 -7.95
C ARG A 20 1.07 3.08 -6.60
N LEU A 21 1.91 3.96 -6.09
CA LEU A 21 1.59 4.79 -4.94
C LEU A 21 0.28 5.55 -5.17
N PRO A 22 -0.54 5.74 -4.12
CA PRO A 22 -1.74 6.56 -4.22
C PRO A 22 -1.36 7.99 -4.61
N THR A 23 -2.20 8.63 -5.41
CA THR A 23 -2.09 10.07 -5.74
C THR A 23 -2.44 10.97 -4.57
N ASP A 24 -3.01 10.42 -3.50
CA ASP A 24 -3.33 11.14 -2.27
C ASP A 24 -2.10 11.20 -1.36
N ASP A 25 -1.60 12.42 -1.14
CA ASP A 25 -0.40 12.68 -0.33
C ASP A 25 -0.56 12.28 1.15
N ASN A 26 -1.78 12.33 1.71
CA ASN A 26 -2.01 11.92 3.09
C ASN A 26 -1.89 10.40 3.24
N LEU A 27 -2.54 9.65 2.35
CA LEU A 27 -2.40 8.19 2.28
C LEU A 27 -0.95 7.78 2.05
N LEU A 28 -0.26 8.46 1.14
CA LEU A 28 1.14 8.19 0.82
C LEU A 28 2.06 8.44 2.01
N THR A 29 1.83 9.53 2.76
CA THR A 29 2.60 9.87 3.96
C THR A 29 2.36 8.83 5.06
N GLN A 30 1.10 8.46 5.33
CA GLN A 30 0.79 7.45 6.35
C GLN A 30 1.38 6.08 6.02
N ILE A 31 1.36 5.66 4.75
CA ILE A 31 1.99 4.40 4.32
C ILE A 31 3.51 4.46 4.52
N LYS A 32 4.15 5.56 4.13
CA LYS A 32 5.60 5.73 4.31
C LYS A 32 6.01 5.77 5.77
N ASP A 33 5.27 6.51 6.60
CA ASP A 33 5.55 6.67 8.02
C ASP A 33 5.30 5.36 8.77
N GLY A 34 4.17 4.69 8.53
CA GLY A 34 3.90 3.39 9.15
C GLY A 34 4.89 2.30 8.72
N PHE A 35 5.35 2.32 7.47
CA PHE A 35 6.41 1.42 7.00
C PHE A 35 7.77 1.76 7.64
N ALA A 36 8.11 3.04 7.77
CA ALA A 36 9.34 3.49 8.43
C ALA A 36 9.34 3.18 9.94
N GLU A 37 8.17 3.21 10.57
CA GLU A 37 7.96 2.81 11.97
C GLU A 37 7.96 1.28 12.17
N GLY A 38 7.97 0.48 11.09
CA GLY A 38 7.95 -0.98 11.16
C GLY A 38 6.61 -1.56 11.62
N LYS A 39 5.50 -0.85 11.37
CA LYS A 39 4.15 -1.31 11.67
C LYS A 39 3.62 -2.20 10.54
N ASP A 40 2.74 -3.13 10.91
CA ASP A 40 2.00 -3.92 9.93
C ASP A 40 0.88 -3.06 9.34
N LEU A 41 1.06 -2.59 8.10
CA LEU A 41 0.08 -1.79 7.39
C LEU A 41 -0.74 -2.68 6.44
N ILE A 42 -2.06 -2.66 6.59
CA ILE A 42 -2.97 -3.21 5.58
C ILE A 42 -3.41 -2.06 4.67
N VAL A 43 -3.18 -2.19 3.37
CA VAL A 43 -3.75 -1.27 2.37
C VAL A 43 -4.90 -1.93 1.62
N SER A 44 -5.96 -1.17 1.39
CA SER A 44 -7.11 -1.57 0.59
C SER A 44 -6.97 -1.01 -0.81
N VAL A 45 -6.85 -1.91 -1.78
CA VAL A 45 -6.83 -1.58 -3.21
C VAL A 45 -8.24 -1.76 -3.76
N MET A 46 -8.77 -0.71 -4.38
CA MET A 46 -9.99 -0.76 -5.13
C MET A 46 -9.64 -0.87 -6.62
N SER A 47 -10.19 -1.89 -7.28
CA SER A 47 -10.11 -2.03 -8.73
C SER A 47 -11.49 -1.76 -9.34
N ALA A 48 -11.58 -0.76 -10.22
CA ALA A 48 -12.82 -0.41 -10.91
C ALA A 48 -12.51 0.07 -12.33
N MET A 49 -13.30 -0.38 -13.32
CA MET A 49 -13.15 0.00 -14.73
C MET A 49 -11.75 -0.26 -15.34
N GLY A 50 -10.99 -1.22 -14.80
CA GLY A 50 -9.63 -1.52 -15.25
C GLY A 50 -8.53 -0.65 -14.63
N GLU A 51 -8.88 0.26 -13.73
CA GLU A 51 -7.93 1.04 -12.93
C GLU A 51 -7.86 0.47 -11.51
N GLU A 52 -6.64 0.32 -10.99
CA GLU A 52 -6.37 -0.08 -9.60
C GLU A 52 -5.84 1.12 -8.82
N GLN A 53 -6.47 1.43 -7.69
CA GLN A 53 -6.02 2.51 -6.81
C GLN A 53 -6.10 2.09 -5.35
N ILE A 54 -5.09 2.46 -4.57
CA ILE A 54 -5.15 2.36 -3.11
C ILE A 54 -6.17 3.40 -2.60
N CYS A 55 -7.22 2.94 -1.92
CA CYS A 55 -8.33 3.78 -1.46
C CYS A 55 -8.38 3.89 0.08
N GLY A 56 -7.68 3.02 0.80
CA GLY A 56 -7.67 3.05 2.25
C GLY A 56 -6.42 2.39 2.80
N LEU A 57 -6.03 2.83 3.99
CA LEU A 57 -5.03 2.17 4.81
C LEU A 57 -5.65 1.80 6.16
N LYS A 58 -5.15 0.74 6.76
CA LYS A 58 -5.53 0.27 8.06
C LYS A 58 -4.28 -0.21 8.78
N ASP A 59 -3.89 0.52 9.82
CA ASP A 59 -2.83 0.12 10.71
C ASP A 59 -3.26 -1.11 11.52
N ILE A 60 -2.51 -2.20 11.35
CA ILE A 60 -2.42 -3.26 12.34
C ILE A 60 -1.21 -2.90 13.19
N GLY A 61 -1.45 -2.13 14.25
CA GLY A 61 -0.39 -1.86 15.23
C GLY A 61 0.26 -3.16 15.72
N PRO A 62 1.49 -3.10 16.26
CA PRO A 62 2.21 -4.28 16.68
C PRO A 62 1.39 -5.06 17.72
N LYS A 63 1.34 -6.38 17.54
CA LYS A 63 0.77 -7.33 18.50
C LYS A 63 1.52 -7.28 19.83
#